data_AF-A0AA41VGR7-F1
#
_entry.id   AF-A0AA41VGR7-F1
#
_cell.length_a   1.000
_cell.length_b   1.000
_cell.length_c   1.000
_cell.angle_alpha   90.00
_cell.angle_beta   90.00
_cell.angle_gamma   90.00
#
_symmetry.space_group_name_H-M   'P 1'
#
loop_
_entity.id
_entity.type
_entity.pdbx_description
1 polymer ?
#
loop_
_entity_poly.entity_id
_entity_poly.type
_entity_poly.pdbx_seq_one_letter_code
_entity_poly.pdbx_strand_id
1 'polypeptide(L)'
;MSSSKSICETVKGSHEYIIQGYSSAKGMGVGKFLSSAKFTVAGYDWVIRFYPDGNDQEHISVYIKLVTPGEVKAKCELKLLDQSGKGIHSIRTVANTFKTDKPIRY
;
A
#
# COMPACT_ATOMS: atom_id res chain seq x y z
N MET A 1 -16.61 -10.51 43.51
CA MET A 1 -15.77 -10.93 42.36
C MET A 1 -15.76 -9.81 41.35
N SER A 2 -14.58 -9.36 40.91
CA SER A 2 -14.46 -8.37 39.82
C SER A 2 -14.13 -9.11 38.52
N SER A 3 -14.73 -8.68 37.42
CA SER A 3 -14.49 -9.19 36.07
C SER A 3 -14.11 -8.02 35.16
N SER A 4 -13.15 -8.24 34.27
CA SER A 4 -12.83 -7.31 33.19
C SER A 4 -12.95 -8.02 31.84
N LYS A 5 -13.16 -7.22 30.78
CA LYS A 5 -13.19 -7.67 29.39
C LYS A 5 -12.32 -6.75 28.56
N SER A 6 -11.62 -7.32 27.57
CA SER A 6 -10.92 -6.58 26.51
C SER A 6 -11.67 -6.75 25.20
N ILE A 7 -11.89 -5.65 24.46
CA ILE A 7 -12.49 -5.66 23.12
C ILE A 7 -11.38 -5.31 22.12
N CYS A 8 -11.15 -6.19 21.15
CA CYS A 8 -10.24 -5.94 20.03
C CYS A 8 -11.06 -5.64 18.78
N GLU A 9 -11.23 -4.36 18.45
CA GLU A 9 -11.93 -3.94 17.23
C GLU A 9 -10.96 -3.87 16.05
N THR A 10 -11.44 -4.27 14.87
CA THR A 10 -10.67 -4.14 13.62
C THR A 10 -11.30 -3.04 12.78
N VAL A 11 -10.57 -1.94 12.59
CA VAL A 11 -10.95 -0.90 11.62
C VAL A 11 -10.47 -1.32 10.23
N LYS A 12 -11.38 -1.28 9.25
CA LYS A 12 -11.08 -1.57 7.83
C LYS A 12 -11.19 -0.30 6.99
N GLY A 13 -10.36 -0.19 5.97
CA GLY A 13 -10.43 0.86 4.97
C GLY A 13 -9.88 0.37 3.63
N SER A 14 -10.29 1.01 2.54
CA SER A 14 -9.82 0.73 1.19
C SER A 14 -9.50 2.04 0.47
N HIS A 15 -8.55 1.99 -0.45
CA HIS A 15 -8.19 3.11 -1.31
C HIS A 15 -7.86 2.58 -2.70
N GLU A 16 -8.46 3.19 -3.72
CA GLU A 16 -8.17 2.88 -5.11
C GLU A 16 -7.23 3.95 -5.67
N TYR A 17 -6.14 3.51 -6.30
CA TYR A 17 -5.17 4.39 -6.92
C TYR A 17 -5.07 4.09 -8.43
N ILE A 18 -5.59 5.01 -9.23
CA ILE A 18 -5.63 4.89 -10.69
C ILE A 18 -4.48 5.70 -11.31
N ILE A 19 -3.63 5.03 -12.09
CA ILE A 19 -2.57 5.66 -12.86
C ILE A 19 -3.02 5.80 -14.30
N GLN A 20 -3.32 7.03 -14.70
CA GLN A 20 -3.63 7.35 -16.10
C GLN A 20 -2.34 7.50 -16.89
N GLY A 21 -2.31 6.95 -18.11
CA GLY A 21 -1.12 7.05 -18.98
C GLY A 21 0.10 6.29 -18.47
N TYR A 22 -0.09 5.09 -17.90
CA TYR A 22 1.01 4.26 -17.37
C TYR A 22 2.19 4.08 -18.34
N SER A 23 1.94 3.97 -19.65
CA SER A 23 2.99 3.87 -20.67
C SER A 23 3.95 5.05 -20.65
N SER A 24 3.47 6.26 -20.33
CA SER A 24 4.31 7.46 -20.19
C SER A 24 5.07 7.50 -18.86
N ALA A 25 4.59 6.80 -17.84
CA ALA A 25 5.29 6.66 -16.56
C ALA A 25 6.40 5.59 -16.62
N LYS A 26 6.35 4.68 -17.59
CA LYS A 26 7.43 3.72 -17.87
C LYS A 26 8.66 4.48 -18.39
N GLY A 27 9.85 4.14 -17.91
CA GLY A 27 11.09 4.82 -18.28
C GLY A 27 11.41 6.07 -17.46
N MET A 28 10.70 6.31 -16.35
CA MET A 28 11.09 7.32 -15.36
C MET A 28 12.43 6.99 -14.69
N GLY A 29 12.82 5.71 -14.69
CA GLY A 29 14.06 5.19 -14.13
C GLY A 29 13.87 4.52 -12.77
N VAL A 30 14.77 3.60 -12.44
CA VAL A 30 14.78 2.85 -11.18
C VAL A 30 14.79 3.81 -9.98
N GLY A 31 13.96 3.52 -8.98
CA GLY A 31 13.81 4.32 -7.77
C GLY A 31 12.88 5.54 -7.90
N LYS A 32 12.40 5.86 -9.12
CA LYS A 32 11.36 6.89 -9.31
C LYS A 32 9.97 6.29 -9.09
N PHE A 33 9.09 7.07 -8.46
CA PHE A 33 7.74 6.61 -8.13
C PHE A 33 6.68 7.68 -8.37
N LEU A 34 5.46 7.19 -8.56
CA LEU A 34 4.22 7.95 -8.46
C LEU A 34 3.58 7.66 -7.09
N SER A 35 2.97 8.67 -6.46
CA SER A 35 2.33 8.53 -5.15
C SER A 35 0.83 8.78 -5.27
N SER A 36 0.03 7.96 -4.57
CA SER A 36 -1.39 8.25 -4.38
C SER A 36 -1.57 9.51 -3.51
N ALA A 37 -2.81 10.00 -3.48
CA ALA A 37 -3.26 10.88 -2.40
C ALA A 37 -3.17 10.17 -1.04
N LYS A 38 -3.09 10.97 0.03
CA LYS A 38 -3.18 10.44 1.39
C LYS A 38 -4.59 9.90 1.64
N PHE A 39 -4.67 8.76 2.32
CA PHE A 39 -5.94 8.20 2.78
C PHE A 39 -5.80 7.77 4.25
N THR A 40 -6.86 8.00 5.03
CA THR A 40 -6.85 7.76 6.47
C THR A 40 -7.57 6.46 6.80
N VAL A 41 -6.92 5.57 7.54
CA VAL A 41 -7.51 4.34 8.07
C VAL A 41 -7.09 4.18 9.51
N ALA A 42 -8.06 3.94 10.40
CA ALA A 42 -7.84 3.82 11.85
C ALA A 42 -7.13 5.03 12.49
N GLY A 43 -7.33 6.24 11.94
CA GLY A 43 -6.68 7.47 12.44
C GLY A 43 -5.24 7.66 11.96
N TYR A 44 -4.73 6.79 11.09
CA TYR A 44 -3.40 6.91 10.48
C TYR A 44 -3.52 7.24 9.01
N ASP A 45 -2.66 8.13 8.52
CA ASP A 45 -2.55 8.48 7.13
C ASP A 45 -1.58 7.56 6.42
N TRP A 46 -1.99 7.13 5.23
CA TRP A 46 -1.26 6.19 4.39
C TRP A 46 -1.15 6.74 2.97
N VAL A 47 -0.13 6.28 2.24
CA VAL A 47 0.00 6.48 0.79
C VAL A 47 0.45 5.20 0.11
N ILE A 48 0.07 5.04 -1.15
CA ILE A 48 0.61 4.01 -2.05
C ILE A 48 1.70 4.65 -2.90
N ARG A 49 2.86 4.01 -2.98
CA ARG A 49 3.93 4.36 -3.91
C ARG A 49 4.04 3.29 -4.99
N PHE A 50 4.02 3.72 -6.24
CA PHE A 50 4.13 2.87 -7.41
C PHE A 50 5.42 3.19 -8.16
N TYR A 51 6.26 2.17 -8.35
CA TYR A 51 7.54 2.27 -9.05
C TYR A 51 7.42 1.56 -10.41
N PRO A 52 7.20 2.29 -11.52
CA PRO A 52 6.97 1.70 -12.84
C PRO A 52 8.18 0.92 -13.37
N ASP A 53 9.39 1.34 -13.02
CA ASP A 53 10.66 0.71 -13.39
C ASP A 53 11.35 0.02 -12.19
N GLY A 54 10.61 -0.10 -11.09
CA GLY A 54 11.07 -0.71 -9.84
C GLY A 54 11.86 0.19 -8.91
N ASN A 55 12.05 -0.24 -7.67
CA ASN A 55 12.77 0.53 -6.65
C ASN A 55 14.29 0.23 -6.66
N ASP A 56 14.66 -1.06 -6.74
CA ASP A 56 16.05 -1.54 -6.72
C ASP A 56 16.36 -2.56 -7.84
N GLN A 57 15.33 -3.08 -8.50
CA GLN A 57 15.42 -4.06 -9.59
C GLN A 57 14.52 -3.57 -10.72
N GLU A 58 14.73 -4.02 -11.95
CA GLU A 58 13.92 -3.64 -13.13
C GLU A 58 12.54 -4.34 -13.19
N HIS A 59 11.92 -4.55 -12.02
CA HIS A 59 10.57 -5.09 -11.89
C HIS A 59 9.64 -4.04 -11.27
N ILE A 60 8.43 -3.92 -11.79
CA ILE A 60 7.39 -3.06 -11.21
C ILE A 60 7.22 -3.42 -9.73
N SER A 61 7.20 -2.41 -8.86
CA SER A 61 7.00 -2.63 -7.43
C SER A 61 6.03 -1.62 -6.81
N VAL A 62 5.28 -2.09 -5.82
CA VAL A 62 4.25 -1.33 -5.13
C VAL A 62 4.58 -1.32 -3.65
N TYR A 63 4.33 -0.20 -2.97
CA TYR A 63 4.60 -0.04 -1.55
C TYR A 63 3.42 0.67 -0.91
N ILE A 64 3.06 0.24 0.30
CA ILE A 64 2.21 1.03 1.19
C ILE A 64 3.10 1.67 2.24
N LYS A 65 2.89 2.95 2.49
CA LYS A 65 3.69 3.73 3.43
C LYS A 65 2.79 4.41 4.44
N LEU A 66 3.14 4.26 5.71
CA LEU A 66 2.59 5.04 6.81
C LEU A 66 3.17 6.47 6.74
N VAL A 67 2.30 7.47 6.72
CA VAL A 67 2.66 8.90 6.70
C VAL A 67 2.59 9.48 8.10
N THR A 68 1.58 9.11 8.88
CA THR A 68 1.48 9.53 10.29
C THR A 68 2.71 9.04 11.07
N PRO A 69 3.38 9.90 11.85
CA PRO A 69 4.48 9.50 12.73
C PRO A 69 4.09 8.38 13.69
N GLY A 70 4.92 7.35 13.79
CA GLY A 70 4.77 6.26 14.75
C GLY A 70 4.93 4.88 14.14
N GLU A 71 4.33 3.92 14.83
CA GLU A 71 4.36 2.51 14.48
C GLU A 71 2.95 1.93 14.61
N VAL A 72 2.51 1.19 13.58
CA VAL A 72 1.19 0.55 13.59
C VAL A 72 1.29 -0.85 13.00
N LYS A 73 0.57 -1.80 13.59
CA LYS A 73 0.39 -3.14 13.02
C LYS A 73 -0.86 -3.15 12.17
N ALA A 74 -0.72 -3.56 10.91
CA ALA A 74 -1.86 -3.68 10.01
C ALA A 74 -1.73 -4.92 9.13
N LYS A 75 -2.89 -5.45 8.71
CA LYS A 75 -3.00 -6.41 7.61
C LYS A 75 -3.53 -5.66 6.40
N CYS A 76 -2.75 -5.68 5.33
CA CYS A 76 -3.04 -5.01 4.08
C CYS A 76 -3.20 -6.04 2.97
N GLU A 77 -4.12 -5.76 2.05
CA GLU A 77 -4.28 -6.50 0.81
C GLU A 77 -4.10 -5.53 -0.35
N LEU A 78 -3.10 -5.78 -1.18
CA LEU A 78 -2.82 -5.02 -2.39
C LEU A 78 -3.31 -5.83 -3.58
N LYS A 79 -4.13 -5.20 -4.42
CA LYS A 79 -4.65 -5.77 -5.66
C LYS A 79 -4.21 -4.90 -6.82
N LEU A 80 -3.46 -5.49 -7.75
CA LEU A 80 -3.25 -4.89 -9.06
C LEU A 80 -4.34 -5.42 -9.99
N LEU A 81 -5.22 -4.52 -10.42
CA LEU A 81 -6.36 -4.87 -11.26
C LEU A 81 -5.90 -5.17 -12.69
N ASP A 82 -6.52 -6.19 -13.27
CA ASP A 82 -6.26 -6.63 -14.63
C ASP A 82 -7.20 -5.87 -15.56
N GLN A 83 -6.62 -5.11 -16.48
CA GLN A 83 -7.36 -4.30 -17.43
C GLN A 83 -7.60 -5.04 -18.76
N SER A 84 -7.06 -6.26 -18.92
CA SER A 84 -7.25 -7.06 -20.15
C SER A 84 -8.65 -7.68 -20.28
N GLY A 85 -9.49 -7.55 -19.25
CA GLY A 85 -10.83 -8.16 -19.20
C GLY A 85 -10.83 -9.65 -18.86
N LYS A 86 -9.67 -10.27 -18.64
CA LYS A 86 -9.55 -11.68 -18.23
C LYS A 86 -9.79 -11.92 -16.75
N GLY A 87 -9.82 -10.85 -15.94
CA GLY A 87 -10.07 -10.91 -14.51
C GLY A 87 -8.89 -11.48 -13.69
N ILE A 88 -7.69 -11.50 -14.25
CA ILE A 88 -6.50 -12.09 -13.61
C ILE A 88 -5.82 -11.04 -12.74
N HIS A 89 -6.40 -10.75 -11.59
CA HIS A 89 -5.83 -9.80 -10.63
C HIS A 89 -4.60 -10.36 -9.92
N SER A 90 -3.53 -9.56 -9.81
CA SER A 90 -2.42 -9.90 -8.92
C SER A 90 -2.78 -9.44 -7.51
N ILE A 91 -2.82 -10.38 -6.56
CA ILE A 91 -3.18 -10.13 -5.17
C ILE A 91 -2.01 -10.48 -4.26
N ARG A 92 -1.64 -9.55 -3.38
CA ARG A 92 -0.64 -9.73 -2.33
C ARG A 92 -1.25 -9.33 -0.99
N THR A 93 -1.28 -10.26 -0.04
CA THR A 93 -1.72 -9.98 1.33
C THR A 93 -0.51 -9.97 2.25
N VAL A 94 -0.37 -8.93 3.07
CA VAL A 94 0.73 -8.82 4.03
C VAL A 94 0.21 -8.32 5.37
N ALA A 95 0.63 -8.99 6.45
CA ALA A 95 0.49 -8.48 7.81
C ALA A 95 1.87 -8.06 8.28
N ASN A 96 2.03 -6.79 8.66
CA ASN A 96 3.32 -6.29 9.12
C ASN A 96 3.16 -5.10 10.09
N THR A 97 4.27 -4.78 10.75
CA THR A 97 4.44 -3.54 11.49
C THR A 97 4.97 -2.47 10.55
N PHE A 98 4.20 -1.39 10.38
CA PHE A 98 4.56 -0.24 9.56
C PHE A 98 5.14 0.86 10.44
N LYS A 99 6.26 1.43 10.00
CA LYS A 99 6.90 2.60 10.65
C LYS A 99 7.01 3.72 9.64
N THR A 100 6.83 4.96 10.08
CA THR A 100 6.86 6.15 9.21
C THR A 100 8.13 6.27 8.38
N ASP A 101 9.26 5.80 8.92
CA ASP A 101 10.58 5.92 8.29
C ASP A 101 10.96 4.72 7.39
N LYS A 102 10.15 3.65 7.32
CA LYS A 102 10.48 2.45 6.54
C LYS A 102 9.29 1.98 5.68
N PRO A 103 9.31 2.22 4.36
CA PRO A 103 8.31 1.66 3.46
C PRO A 103 8.47 0.13 3.36
N ILE A 104 7.36 -0.60 3.25
CA ILE A 104 7.36 -2.06 3.11
C ILE A 104 7.24 -2.43 1.63
N ARG A 105 8.14 -3.29 1.16
CA ARG A 105 8.28 -3.68 -0.25
C ARG A 105 7.33 -4.81 -0.63
N TYR A 106 6.77 -4.75 -1.85
CA TYR A 106 5.92 -5.81 -2.44
C TYR A 106 6.23 -6.05 -3.91
#